data_AF-A0A920L1V4-F1
#
_entry.id   AF-A0A920L1V4-F1
#
_cell.length_a   1.000
_cell.length_b   1.000
_cell.length_c   1.000
_cell.angle_alpha   90.00
_cell.angle_beta   90.00
_cell.angle_gamma   90.00
#
_symmetry.space_group_name_H-M   'P 1'
#
loop_
_entity.id
_entity.type
_entity.pdbx_description
1 polymer ?
#
loop_
_entity_poly.entity_id
_entity_poly.type
_entity_poly.pdbx_seq_one_letter_code
_entity_poly.pdbx_strand_id
1 'polypeptide(L)'
;MYLPGYAAWRREDFREVFESHYIQLPLSKGDALFFSPAIFHAAGSNVSSNIHRMANLLQVSSAFGRAMETIDRAKMCVLTYPVASKHFDEETLSFSEIKAAIAATAEGYSFPTNLDNDPPKGGLAPETQYALFLRGLESKMDNDEFKDQLKLMENKKTAVFL
;
A
#
# COMPACT_ATOMS: atom_id res chain seq x y z
N MET A 1 12.83 -15.43 18.17
CA MET A 1 12.08 -15.38 16.89
C MET A 1 13.06 -15.73 15.77
N TYR A 2 12.67 -16.55 14.79
CA TYR A 2 13.56 -16.95 13.70
C TYR A 2 13.82 -15.76 12.76
N LEU A 3 15.08 -15.38 12.56
CA LEU A 3 15.47 -14.09 11.97
C LEU A 3 14.89 -13.83 10.55
N PRO A 4 14.84 -14.82 9.64
CA PRO A 4 14.21 -14.63 8.33
C PRO A 4 12.68 -14.48 8.34
N GLY A 5 12.00 -14.83 9.44
CA GLY A 5 10.53 -14.75 9.53
C GLY A 5 9.82 -15.45 8.37
N TYR A 6 8.76 -14.84 7.83
CA TYR A 6 8.00 -15.40 6.71
C TYR A 6 8.84 -15.61 5.44
N ALA A 7 9.93 -14.86 5.24
CA ALA A 7 10.79 -14.99 4.05
C ALA A 7 11.50 -16.35 3.97
N ALA A 8 11.50 -17.13 5.05
CA ALA A 8 12.06 -18.46 5.12
C ALA A 8 11.36 -19.50 4.24
N TRP A 9 10.13 -19.24 3.79
CA TRP A 9 9.27 -20.23 3.11
C TRP A 9 9.91 -20.84 1.84
N ARG A 10 10.89 -20.16 1.23
CA ARG A 10 11.61 -20.65 0.05
C ARG A 10 12.79 -21.56 0.36
N ARG A 11 13.24 -21.63 1.62
CA ARG A 11 14.38 -22.49 2.00
C ARG A 11 13.95 -23.94 2.06
N GLU A 12 14.82 -24.82 1.60
CA GLU A 12 14.56 -26.26 1.53
C GLU A 12 14.32 -26.88 2.91
N ASP A 13 15.17 -26.55 3.89
CA ASP A 13 15.04 -27.02 5.27
C ASP A 13 13.71 -26.60 5.92
N PHE A 14 13.22 -25.40 5.61
CA PHE A 14 11.90 -24.96 6.09
C PHE A 14 10.74 -25.63 5.38
N ARG A 15 10.88 -25.90 4.07
CA ARG A 15 9.88 -26.65 3.32
C ARG A 15 9.76 -28.07 3.86
N GLU A 16 10.87 -28.73 4.16
CA GLU A 16 10.86 -30.07 4.78
C GLU A 16 10.15 -30.08 6.13
N VAL A 17 10.41 -29.11 7.00
CA VAL A 17 9.70 -28.98 8.27
C VAL A 17 8.22 -28.74 8.06
N PHE A 18 7.83 -27.86 7.12
CA PHE A 18 6.43 -27.61 6.80
C PHE A 18 5.72 -28.88 6.30
N GLU A 19 6.30 -29.59 5.33
CA GLU A 19 5.74 -30.83 4.77
C GLU A 19 5.62 -31.95 5.81
N SER A 20 6.53 -32.01 6.78
CA SER A 20 6.48 -33.03 7.85
C SER A 20 5.55 -32.70 9.02
N HIS A 21 5.13 -31.43 9.18
CA HIS A 21 4.38 -30.98 10.35
C HIS A 21 3.08 -30.24 10.04
N TYR A 22 2.71 -30.03 8.78
CA TYR A 22 1.49 -29.32 8.45
C TYR A 22 0.25 -30.06 8.97
N ILE A 23 -0.77 -29.28 9.34
CA ILE A 23 -2.11 -29.79 9.64
C ILE A 23 -3.05 -29.24 8.58
N GLN A 24 -3.83 -30.12 7.97
CA GLN A 24 -4.90 -29.72 7.06
C GLN A 24 -6.25 -29.78 7.78
N LEU A 25 -6.96 -28.66 7.80
CA LEU A 25 -8.31 -28.56 8.37
C LEU A 25 -9.35 -28.60 7.24
N PRO A 26 -10.36 -29.48 7.30
CA PRO A 26 -11.46 -29.46 6.34
C PRO A 26 -12.31 -28.19 6.54
N LEU A 27 -12.71 -27.54 5.45
CA LEU A 27 -13.57 -26.36 5.45
C LEU A 27 -14.82 -26.62 4.61
N SER A 28 -15.97 -26.22 5.15
CA SER A 28 -17.28 -26.19 4.49
C SER A 28 -17.60 -24.77 4.00
N LYS A 29 -18.56 -24.66 3.07
CA LYS A 29 -19.05 -23.35 2.63
C LYS A 29 -19.65 -22.60 3.82
N GLY A 30 -19.12 -21.41 4.09
CA GLY A 30 -19.54 -20.58 5.23
C GLY A 30 -18.52 -20.57 6.37
N ASP A 31 -17.56 -21.49 6.38
CA ASP A 31 -16.50 -21.50 7.38
C ASP A 31 -15.50 -20.36 7.13
N ALA A 32 -14.94 -19.83 8.21
CA ALA A 32 -13.87 -18.84 8.20
C ALA A 32 -12.73 -19.30 9.12
N LEU A 33 -11.50 -19.10 8.66
CA LEU A 33 -10.29 -19.37 9.44
C LEU A 33 -9.53 -18.05 9.65
N PHE A 34 -9.31 -17.70 10.91
CA PHE A 34 -8.48 -16.56 11.31
C PHE A 34 -7.20 -17.08 11.92
N PHE A 35 -6.07 -16.64 11.39
CA PHE A 35 -4.76 -17.03 11.87
C PHE A 35 -3.79 -15.86 11.82
N SER A 36 -2.76 -15.90 12.66
CA SER A 36 -1.70 -14.91 12.64
C SER A 36 -0.98 -14.93 11.29
N PRO A 37 -0.69 -13.79 10.64
CA PRO A 37 0.05 -13.75 9.37
C PRO A 37 1.47 -14.32 9.48
N ALA A 38 1.98 -14.51 10.70
CA ALA A 38 3.26 -15.16 10.94
C ALA A 38 3.22 -16.70 10.79
N ILE A 39 2.03 -17.30 10.67
CA ILE A 39 1.88 -18.74 10.45
C ILE A 39 2.15 -19.03 8.96
N PHE A 40 3.07 -19.95 8.70
CA PHE A 40 3.22 -20.53 7.37
C PHE A 40 1.97 -21.31 7.03
N HIS A 41 1.36 -20.98 5.89
CA HIS A 41 0.12 -21.57 5.43
C HIS A 41 0.17 -21.69 3.90
N ALA A 42 -0.54 -22.67 3.38
CA ALA A 42 -0.70 -22.91 1.97
C ALA A 42 -2.15 -23.35 1.69
N ALA A 43 -2.56 -23.26 0.43
CA ALA A 43 -3.80 -23.89 0.01
C ALA A 43 -3.68 -25.41 0.22
N GLY A 44 -4.64 -26.00 0.93
CA GLY A 44 -4.71 -27.45 1.12
C GLY A 44 -5.16 -28.18 -0.16
N SER A 45 -5.29 -29.50 -0.06
CA SER A 45 -5.75 -30.32 -1.19
C SER A 45 -7.14 -29.88 -1.67
N ASN A 46 -7.26 -29.66 -2.98
CA ASN A 46 -8.51 -29.26 -3.62
C ASN A 46 -8.92 -30.30 -4.67
N VAL A 47 -9.33 -31.48 -4.19
CA VAL A 47 -9.81 -32.57 -5.05
C VAL A 47 -11.33 -32.58 -5.03
N SER A 48 -11.93 -32.40 -6.21
CA SER A 48 -13.37 -32.49 -6.47
C SER A 48 -13.60 -32.99 -7.89
N SER A 49 -14.63 -33.81 -8.12
CA SER A 49 -14.94 -34.34 -9.46
C SER A 49 -15.90 -33.46 -10.26
N ASN A 50 -16.70 -32.62 -9.60
CA ASN A 50 -17.85 -31.93 -10.22
C ASN A 50 -18.03 -30.47 -9.78
N ILE A 51 -17.11 -29.91 -8.99
CA ILE A 51 -17.19 -28.51 -8.52
C ILE A 51 -15.81 -27.86 -8.53
N HIS A 52 -15.79 -26.54 -8.75
CA HIS A 52 -14.62 -25.72 -8.51
C HIS A 52 -14.77 -25.03 -7.15
N ARG A 53 -13.82 -25.24 -6.24
CA ARG A 53 -13.80 -24.58 -4.93
C ARG A 53 -12.92 -23.34 -4.99
N MET A 54 -13.39 -22.26 -4.39
CA MET A 54 -12.66 -21.01 -4.19
C MET A 54 -12.72 -20.63 -2.71
N ALA A 55 -11.63 -20.07 -2.21
CA ALA A 55 -11.58 -19.40 -0.91
C ALA A 55 -11.14 -17.95 -1.14
N ASN A 56 -11.72 -17.03 -0.37
CA ASN A 56 -11.27 -15.64 -0.35
C ASN A 56 -10.26 -15.48 0.77
N LEU A 57 -9.06 -15.00 0.44
CA LEU A 57 -8.07 -14.62 1.44
C LEU A 57 -8.25 -13.14 1.77
N LEU A 58 -8.58 -12.85 3.03
CA LEU A 58 -8.69 -11.49 3.54
C LEU A 58 -7.53 -11.23 4.51
N GLN A 59 -6.72 -10.21 4.21
CA GLN A 59 -5.73 -9.72 5.15
C GLN A 59 -6.35 -8.60 5.98
N VAL A 60 -6.59 -8.87 7.26
CA VAL A 60 -7.18 -7.90 8.19
C VAL A 60 -6.05 -7.21 8.96
N SER A 61 -5.93 -5.90 8.79
CA SER A 61 -4.97 -5.05 9.52
C SER A 61 -5.68 -4.21 10.59
N SER A 62 -4.92 -3.63 11.52
CA SER A 62 -5.43 -2.53 12.34
C SER A 62 -5.91 -1.38 11.45
N ALA A 63 -6.93 -0.63 11.90
CA ALA A 63 -7.55 0.46 11.14
C ALA A 63 -6.57 1.54 10.62
N PHE A 64 -5.35 1.58 11.17
CA PHE A 64 -4.27 2.47 10.74
C PHE A 64 -2.91 1.75 10.54
N GLY A 65 -2.91 0.41 10.50
CA GLY A 65 -1.70 -0.39 10.37
C GLY A 65 -1.30 -0.61 8.91
N ARG A 66 -0.03 -0.33 8.56
CA ARG A 66 0.57 -0.74 7.28
C ARG A 66 1.13 -2.16 7.42
N ALA A 67 0.36 -3.16 6.98
CA ALA A 67 0.59 -4.55 7.36
C ALA A 67 1.70 -5.28 6.58
N MET A 68 2.14 -4.77 5.42
CA MET A 68 3.01 -5.55 4.52
C MET A 68 4.36 -4.92 4.24
N GLU A 69 4.40 -3.67 3.77
CA GLU A 69 5.63 -3.07 3.29
C GLU A 69 5.69 -1.57 3.56
N THR A 70 6.92 -1.10 3.82
CA THR A 70 7.23 0.33 3.82
C THR A 70 7.44 0.75 2.37
N ILE A 71 6.42 1.40 1.80
CA ILE A 71 6.48 1.97 0.45
C ILE A 71 6.95 3.42 0.54
N ASP A 72 8.01 3.76 -0.20
CA ASP A 72 8.44 5.15 -0.39
C ASP A 72 7.54 5.86 -1.40
N ARG A 73 6.34 6.23 -0.95
CA ARG A 73 5.34 6.93 -1.78
C ARG A 73 5.84 8.28 -2.27
N ALA A 74 6.68 8.97 -1.51
CA ALA A 74 7.25 10.25 -1.93
C ALA A 74 8.13 10.06 -3.16
N LYS A 75 9.04 9.09 -3.14
CA LYS A 75 9.85 8.74 -4.32
C LYS A 75 9.02 8.26 -5.49
N MET A 76 7.97 7.46 -5.24
CA MET A 76 7.05 7.06 -6.30
C MET A 76 6.40 8.27 -6.98
N CYS A 77 5.87 9.23 -6.21
CA CYS A 77 5.28 10.45 -6.73
C CYS A 77 6.27 11.24 -7.59
N VAL A 78 7.51 11.45 -7.12
CA VAL A 78 8.55 12.16 -7.89
C VAL A 78 8.83 11.46 -9.22
N LEU A 79 8.88 10.13 -9.23
CA LEU A 79 9.19 9.35 -10.44
C LEU A 79 8.03 9.30 -11.44
N THR A 80 6.79 9.29 -10.96
CA THR A 80 5.61 9.18 -11.83
C THR A 80 5.06 10.52 -12.30
N TYR A 81 5.32 11.62 -11.57
CA TYR A 81 4.79 12.95 -11.90
C TYR A 81 5.09 13.42 -13.32
N PRO A 82 6.33 13.33 -13.85
CA PRO A 82 6.61 13.79 -15.23
C PRO A 82 5.82 13.00 -16.28
N VAL A 83 5.61 11.70 -16.05
CA VAL A 83 4.86 10.82 -16.95
C VAL A 83 3.37 11.13 -16.87
N ALA A 84 2.84 11.33 -15.67
CA ALA A 84 1.45 11.72 -15.45
C ALA A 84 1.14 13.10 -16.05
N SER A 85 2.05 14.08 -15.90
CA SER A 85 1.94 15.41 -16.52
C SER A 85 1.87 15.31 -18.03
N LYS A 86 2.77 14.53 -18.65
CA LYS A 86 2.72 14.28 -20.10
C LYS A 86 1.37 13.69 -20.53
N HIS A 87 0.89 12.65 -19.86
CA HIS A 87 -0.39 12.03 -20.22
C HIS A 87 -1.59 12.97 -20.01
N PHE A 88 -1.52 13.83 -19.01
CA PHE A 88 -2.54 14.83 -18.71
C PHE A 88 -2.56 15.94 -19.77
N ASP A 89 -1.40 16.48 -20.15
CA ASP A 89 -1.27 17.53 -21.17
C ASP A 89 -1.59 17.04 -22.60
N GLU A 90 -1.19 15.81 -22.93
CA GLU A 90 -1.46 15.20 -24.24
C GLU A 90 -2.84 14.54 -24.32
N GLU A 91 -3.63 14.57 -23.24
CA GLU A 91 -4.97 13.95 -23.14
C GLU A 91 -4.97 12.45 -23.54
N THR A 92 -3.87 11.75 -23.31
CA THR A 92 -3.73 10.31 -23.67
C THR A 92 -4.29 9.37 -22.61
N LEU A 93 -4.58 9.88 -21.42
CA LEU A 93 -5.34 9.20 -20.37
C LEU A 93 -6.52 10.08 -19.96
N SER A 94 -7.66 9.46 -19.68
CA SER A 94 -8.81 10.16 -19.12
C SER A 94 -8.52 10.68 -17.71
N PHE A 95 -9.25 11.70 -17.27
CA PHE A 95 -9.15 12.22 -15.91
C PHE A 95 -9.40 11.15 -14.84
N SER A 96 -10.28 10.18 -15.10
CA SER A 96 -10.51 9.03 -14.21
C SER A 96 -9.30 8.12 -14.11
N GLU A 97 -8.59 7.86 -15.22
CA GLU A 97 -7.39 7.01 -15.24
C GLU A 97 -6.22 7.70 -14.53
N ILE A 98 -6.05 9.00 -14.74
CA ILE A 98 -5.05 9.80 -14.01
C ILE A 98 -5.32 9.74 -12.50
N LYS A 99 -6.56 9.99 -12.05
CA LYS A 99 -6.92 9.89 -10.63
C LYS A 99 -6.65 8.49 -10.06
N ALA A 100 -6.97 7.44 -10.81
CA ALA A 100 -6.69 6.06 -10.39
C ALA A 100 -5.18 5.81 -10.24
N ALA A 101 -4.37 6.29 -11.18
CA ALA A 101 -2.91 6.18 -11.11
C ALA A 101 -2.32 6.95 -9.92
N ILE A 102 -2.83 8.16 -9.63
CA ILE A 102 -2.42 8.93 -8.45
C ILE A 102 -2.84 8.21 -7.17
N ALA A 103 -4.06 7.66 -7.08
CA ALA A 103 -4.53 6.92 -5.90
C ALA A 103 -3.69 5.67 -5.60
N ALA A 104 -3.14 5.02 -6.63
CA ALA A 104 -2.22 3.89 -6.46
C ALA A 104 -0.84 4.33 -5.95
N THR A 105 -0.40 5.53 -6.33
CA THR A 105 0.97 6.03 -6.11
C THR A 105 1.09 6.85 -4.81
N ALA A 106 0.24 7.86 -4.66
CA ALA A 106 0.32 8.90 -3.64
C ALA A 106 -0.41 8.53 -2.35
N GLU A 107 0.03 9.10 -1.23
CA GLU A 107 -0.70 9.01 0.03
C GLU A 107 -1.98 9.85 -0.01
N GLY A 108 -3.11 9.21 0.31
CA GLY A 108 -4.45 9.81 0.32
C GLY A 108 -5.05 9.98 1.72
N TYR A 109 -4.38 9.50 2.78
CA TYR A 109 -4.86 9.67 4.15
C TYR A 109 -4.95 11.16 4.54
N SER A 110 -6.11 11.56 5.08
CA SER A 110 -6.43 12.96 5.38
C SER A 110 -5.59 13.59 6.49
N PHE A 111 -4.75 12.84 7.21
CA PHE A 111 -3.80 13.41 8.17
C PHE A 111 -2.38 12.95 7.82
N PRO A 112 -1.84 13.43 6.69
CA PRO A 112 -0.61 12.90 6.09
C PRO A 112 0.65 13.37 6.81
N THR A 113 0.56 14.41 7.64
CA THR A 113 1.67 15.10 8.33
C THR A 113 1.37 15.28 9.82
N ASN A 114 2.38 15.68 10.60
CA ASN A 114 2.20 15.99 12.01
C ASN A 114 1.48 17.34 12.15
N LEU A 115 0.30 17.35 12.77
CA LEU A 115 -0.53 18.55 12.93
C LEU A 115 0.08 19.64 13.81
N ASP A 116 0.99 19.29 14.72
CA ASP A 116 1.72 20.28 15.52
C ASP A 116 2.65 21.12 14.63
N ASN A 117 3.20 20.49 13.59
CA ASN A 117 4.13 21.12 12.62
C ASN A 117 3.43 21.62 11.35
N ASP A 118 2.24 21.10 11.06
CA ASP A 118 1.47 21.37 9.85
C ASP A 118 -0.02 21.56 10.17
N PRO A 119 -0.40 22.67 10.81
CA PRO A 119 -1.80 22.93 11.09
C PRO A 119 -2.58 23.14 9.76
N PRO A 120 -3.86 22.71 9.69
CA PRO A 120 -4.69 22.91 8.51
C PRO A 120 -4.77 24.39 8.09
N LYS A 121 -4.58 24.65 6.79
CA LYS A 121 -4.77 25.98 6.21
C LYS A 121 -5.99 25.95 5.29
N GLY A 122 -7.11 26.50 5.74
CA GLY A 122 -8.34 26.58 4.94
C GLY A 122 -9.16 25.29 4.89
N GLY A 123 -9.03 24.39 5.86
CA GLY A 123 -9.79 23.14 5.96
C GLY A 123 -9.62 22.45 7.31
N LEU A 124 -10.02 21.18 7.40
CA LEU A 124 -9.88 20.35 8.62
C LEU A 124 -8.54 19.60 8.69
N ALA A 125 -7.80 19.56 7.60
CA ALA A 125 -6.62 18.73 7.41
C ALA A 125 -5.57 19.44 6.53
N PRO A 126 -4.28 19.09 6.67
CA PRO A 126 -3.25 19.46 5.70
C PRO A 126 -3.48 18.84 4.32
N GLU A 127 -2.86 19.41 3.30
CA GLU A 127 -2.90 18.87 1.93
C GLU A 127 -2.28 17.46 1.89
N THR A 128 -2.93 16.53 1.18
CA THR A 128 -2.42 15.17 0.96
C THR A 128 -1.47 15.10 -0.24
N GLN A 129 -0.63 14.07 -0.32
CA GLN A 129 0.20 13.88 -1.51
C GLN A 129 -0.67 13.74 -2.77
N TYR A 130 -1.81 13.05 -2.66
CA TYR A 130 -2.79 12.94 -3.73
C TYR A 130 -3.30 14.32 -4.20
N ALA A 131 -3.65 15.20 -3.25
CA ALA A 131 -4.11 16.55 -3.55
C ALA A 131 -3.02 17.43 -4.17
N LEU A 132 -1.79 17.39 -3.62
CA LEU A 132 -0.63 18.07 -4.20
C LEU A 132 -0.39 17.59 -5.65
N PHE A 133 -0.48 16.28 -5.90
CA PHE A 133 -0.26 15.70 -7.23
C PHE A 133 -1.29 16.23 -8.23
N LEU A 134 -2.59 16.15 -7.91
CA LEU A 134 -3.63 16.69 -8.78
C LEU A 134 -3.46 18.18 -9.03
N ARG A 135 -3.20 18.95 -7.97
CA ARG A 135 -2.97 20.39 -8.08
C ARG A 135 -1.77 20.69 -8.98
N GLY A 136 -0.68 19.93 -8.86
CA GLY A 136 0.50 20.06 -9.71
C GLY A 136 0.16 19.88 -11.19
N LEU A 137 -0.63 18.85 -11.53
CA LEU A 137 -1.10 18.63 -12.91
C LEU A 137 -1.98 19.78 -13.41
N GLU A 138 -2.97 20.19 -12.62
CA GLU A 138 -3.91 21.25 -12.99
C GLU A 138 -3.23 22.62 -13.14
N SER A 139 -2.23 22.90 -12.29
CA SER A 139 -1.48 24.16 -12.32
C SER A 139 -0.25 24.13 -13.23
N LYS A 140 0.00 23.02 -13.93
CA LYS A 140 1.21 22.80 -14.75
C LYS A 140 2.51 23.08 -13.98
N MET A 141 2.57 22.59 -12.75
CA MET A 141 3.74 22.73 -11.88
C MET A 141 4.94 21.99 -12.49
N ASP A 142 6.10 22.64 -12.50
CA ASP A 142 7.33 22.02 -12.98
C ASP A 142 7.76 20.84 -12.10
N ASN A 143 8.51 19.89 -12.68
CA ASN A 143 8.96 18.69 -11.98
C ASN A 143 9.81 18.99 -10.74
N ASP A 144 10.70 19.98 -10.80
CA ASP A 144 11.54 20.34 -9.66
C ASP A 144 10.72 21.05 -8.59
N GLU A 145 9.78 21.91 -8.98
CA GLU A 145 8.85 22.54 -8.04
C GLU A 145 7.98 21.52 -7.31
N PHE A 146 7.40 20.55 -8.05
CA PHE A 146 6.60 19.48 -7.47
C PHE A 146 7.39 18.66 -6.45
N LYS A 147 8.62 18.30 -6.81
CA LYS A 147 9.53 17.55 -5.94
C LYS A 147 9.87 18.34 -4.67
N ASP A 148 10.12 19.64 -4.78
CA ASP A 148 10.44 20.49 -3.63
C ASP A 148 9.23 20.65 -2.70
N GLN A 149 8.02 20.87 -3.25
CA GLN A 149 6.79 20.92 -2.46
C GLN A 149 6.55 19.60 -1.72
N LEU A 150 6.72 18.47 -2.40
CA LEU A 150 6.57 17.15 -1.80
C LEU A 150 7.62 16.91 -0.70
N LYS A 151 8.86 17.34 -0.89
CA LYS A 151 9.91 17.25 0.13
C LYS A 151 9.56 18.10 1.37
N LEU A 152 9.00 19.29 1.18
CA LEU A 152 8.51 20.12 2.28
C LEU A 152 7.41 19.40 3.06
N MET A 153 6.49 18.70 2.38
CA MET A 153 5.46 17.89 3.05
C MET A 153 6.07 16.74 3.86
N GLU A 154 7.03 15.99 3.30
CA GLU A 154 7.67 14.87 4.00
C GLU A 154 8.39 15.32 5.28
N ASN A 155 9.06 16.47 5.25
CA ASN A 155 9.77 17.02 6.41
C ASN A 155 8.84 17.28 7.61
N LYS A 156 7.54 17.55 7.35
CA LYS A 156 6.54 17.81 8.38
C LYS A 156 5.94 16.55 9.01
N LYS A 157 6.30 15.35 8.54
CA LYS A 157 5.79 14.08 9.12
C LYS A 157 6.43 13.73 10.45
N THR A 158 7.68 14.12 10.64
CA THR A 158 8.45 13.79 11.84
C THR A 158 8.12 14.76 12.97
N ALA A 159 7.97 14.24 14.19
CA ALA A 159 7.97 15.08 15.38
C ALA A 159 9.37 15.69 15.55
N VAL A 160 9.43 17.01 15.73
CA VAL A 160 10.64 17.66 16.22
C VAL A 160 10.54 17.58 17.75
N PHE A 161 11.29 16.67 18.36
CA PHE A 161 11.49 16.74 19.80
C PHE A 161 12.40 17.95 20.06
N LEU A 162 11.85 19.00 20.66
CA LEU A 162 12.61 20.08 21.27
C LEU A 162 13.29 19.59 22.55
#